data_AF-A0A7J8PKJ7-F1
#
_entry.id   AF-A0A7J8PKJ7-F1
#
_cell.length_a   1.000
_cell.length_b   1.000
_cell.length_c   1.000
_cell.angle_alpha   90.00
_cell.angle_beta   90.00
_cell.angle_gamma   90.00
#
_symmetry.space_group_name_H-M   'P 1'
#
loop_
_entity.id
_entity.type
_entity.pdbx_description
1 polymer ?
#
loop_
_entity_poly.entity_id
_entity_poly.type
_entity_poly.pdbx_seq_one_letter_code
_entity_poly.pdbx_strand_id
1 'polypeptide(L)'
;MGSTGEADRKRRHFASISPTAVDSKKQPFSPTSEEKKLDTQVLQFQNQKLLQKLEAQKVEYSAFENKFIQLKNKQKPYDSTLQVANKSWEVLITGLESRAIHTQEAGRQNGECAPNTEDGALFPAEDAFLSRLMETGATESSSSNICPVQMKEDREQTASEKSGNILHNIVVAINDLWCLKDGLYAVVKKDLPIYGSCRQKAFCDLESEVKNLRLALGDIHLNHRSLVRELQSHRDIDAKNKAELKRLKGELEIAVAELQVSNCKLATLKAERDATKGAFFPVLNLGGKPVAGDKFKDKHRDLQEMESALKKLLEQASTRLTELKGLHEERIEILQQLSNLQNTLKSIKCISSAQVYLLVRDQLERSKSEVSRYQDLYEKLQVVTG
;
A
#
# COMPACT_ATOMS: atom_id res chain seq x y z
N MET A 1 -26.21 55.01 -12.64
CA MET A 1 -27.20 54.38 -13.54
C MET A 1 -27.24 52.90 -13.21
N GLY A 2 -28.40 52.40 -12.75
CA GLY A 2 -28.86 51.00 -12.71
C GLY A 2 -27.97 49.94 -12.02
N SER A 3 -28.27 49.32 -10.87
CA SER A 3 -29.46 48.60 -10.37
C SER A 3 -29.17 47.09 -10.25
N THR A 4 -29.42 46.59 -9.03
CA THR A 4 -29.96 45.26 -8.64
C THR A 4 -29.18 43.96 -8.87
N GLY A 5 -29.04 43.19 -7.78
CA GLY A 5 -28.83 41.74 -7.80
C GLY A 5 -28.31 41.15 -6.49
N GLU A 6 -29.10 41.20 -5.41
CA GLU A 6 -28.88 40.36 -4.22
C GLU A 6 -29.20 38.88 -4.49
N ALA A 7 -28.46 37.97 -3.85
CA ALA A 7 -28.93 36.63 -3.50
C ALA A 7 -28.28 36.12 -2.20
N ASP A 8 -28.99 36.38 -1.10
CA ASP A 8 -29.42 35.43 -0.08
C ASP A 8 -28.47 34.30 0.41
N ARG A 9 -27.97 34.46 1.65
CA ARG A 9 -27.59 33.34 2.54
C ARG A 9 -28.14 33.54 3.95
N LYS A 10 -29.43 33.23 4.11
CA LYS A 10 -30.10 32.58 5.25
C LYS A 10 -29.32 32.50 6.59
N ARG A 11 -29.68 33.40 7.52
CA ARG A 11 -29.49 33.22 8.98
C ARG A 11 -30.77 32.70 9.63
N ARG A 12 -30.61 31.74 10.53
CA ARG A 12 -31.67 30.98 11.21
C ARG A 12 -32.62 31.87 12.02
N HIS A 13 -33.90 31.61 11.81
CA HIS A 13 -35.03 32.12 12.60
C HIS A 13 -35.05 31.50 14.00
N PHE A 14 -35.37 32.31 15.02
CA PHE A 14 -36.03 31.86 16.23
C PHE A 14 -37.17 32.83 16.60
N ALA A 15 -38.37 32.25 16.67
CA ALA A 15 -39.56 32.62 17.42
C ALA A 15 -40.21 34.00 17.22
N SER A 16 -41.26 34.00 16.39
CA SER A 16 -42.39 34.93 16.43
C SER A 16 -43.47 34.40 17.38
N ILE A 17 -43.81 35.16 18.42
CA ILE A 17 -45.09 35.07 19.13
C ILE A 17 -45.67 36.48 19.15
N SER A 18 -46.77 36.69 18.41
CA SER A 18 -47.57 37.92 18.45
C SER A 18 -48.27 38.06 19.81
N PRO A 19 -48.63 39.28 20.25
CA PRO A 19 -50.01 39.71 20.00
C PRO A 19 -50.22 41.23 19.83
N THR A 20 -51.16 41.60 18.96
CA THR A 20 -52.03 42.78 19.09
C THR A 20 -53.32 42.23 19.74
N ALA A 21 -54.02 42.84 20.71
CA ALA A 21 -54.30 44.24 20.98
C ALA A 21 -54.86 44.44 22.41
N VAL A 22 -55.19 45.71 22.70
CA VAL A 22 -56.20 46.25 23.64
C VAL A 22 -55.71 46.85 24.97
N ASP A 23 -55.66 48.18 24.93
CA ASP A 23 -56.10 49.18 25.92
C ASP A 23 -55.95 48.91 27.42
N SER A 24 -55.17 49.75 28.10
CA SER A 24 -55.70 50.88 28.88
C SER A 24 -54.64 51.48 29.81
N LYS A 25 -54.56 52.83 29.80
CA LYS A 25 -54.01 53.72 30.85
C LYS A 25 -52.70 53.30 31.56
N LYS A 26 -51.63 54.06 31.32
CA LYS A 26 -50.84 54.74 32.37
C LYS A 26 -49.88 55.77 31.78
N GLN A 27 -49.70 56.85 32.53
CA GLN A 27 -48.93 58.06 32.21
C GLN A 27 -47.53 57.78 31.62
N PRO A 28 -46.98 58.70 30.81
CA PRO A 28 -45.59 58.62 30.40
C PRO A 28 -44.72 59.04 31.59
N PHE A 29 -44.21 58.06 32.34
CA PHE A 29 -43.08 58.30 33.22
C PHE A 29 -41.87 58.58 32.34
N SER A 30 -41.45 59.83 32.29
CA SER A 30 -40.11 60.21 31.86
C SER A 30 -39.08 59.38 32.63
N PRO A 31 -38.06 58.79 31.98
CA PRO A 31 -37.07 57.97 32.67
C PRO A 31 -36.39 58.83 33.72
N THR A 32 -36.38 58.36 34.96
CA THR A 32 -35.71 59.04 36.06
C THR A 32 -34.24 59.25 35.71
N SER A 33 -33.69 60.39 36.14
CA SER A 33 -32.31 60.79 35.81
C SER A 33 -31.25 59.75 36.20
N GLU A 34 -31.55 58.82 37.12
CA GLU A 34 -30.67 57.74 37.54
C GLU A 34 -30.59 56.61 36.52
N GLU A 35 -31.70 56.25 35.86
CA GLU A 35 -31.74 55.16 34.89
C GLU A 35 -30.91 55.50 33.65
N LYS A 36 -30.98 56.75 33.17
CA LYS A 36 -30.10 57.28 32.10
C LYS A 36 -28.62 57.31 32.51
N LYS A 37 -28.31 57.61 33.78
CA LYS A 37 -26.93 57.57 34.29
C LYS A 37 -26.40 56.14 34.38
N LEU A 38 -27.24 55.20 34.81
CA LEU A 38 -26.92 53.77 34.87
C LEU A 38 -26.62 53.23 33.47
N ASP A 39 -27.46 53.56 32.50
CA ASP A 39 -27.33 53.12 31.10
C ASP A 39 -26.05 53.69 30.45
N THR A 40 -25.72 54.95 30.76
CA THR A 40 -24.46 55.59 30.32
C THR A 40 -23.22 54.92 30.92
N GLN A 41 -23.26 54.53 32.20
CA GLN A 41 -22.16 53.81 32.87
C GLN A 41 -21.97 52.39 32.32
N VAL A 42 -23.06 51.67 32.04
CA VAL A 42 -23.01 50.35 31.42
C VAL A 42 -22.39 50.44 30.02
N LEU A 43 -22.77 51.45 29.22
CA LEU A 43 -22.21 51.66 27.89
C LEU A 43 -20.71 51.99 27.94
N GLN A 44 -20.28 52.82 28.90
CA GLN A 44 -18.86 53.13 29.12
C GLN A 44 -18.06 51.88 29.49
N PHE A 45 -18.58 51.05 30.38
CA PHE A 45 -17.94 49.79 30.76
C PHE A 45 -17.84 48.83 29.57
N GLN A 46 -18.89 48.70 28.76
CA GLN A 46 -18.87 47.88 27.54
C GLN A 46 -17.83 48.39 26.54
N ASN A 47 -17.76 49.71 26.30
CA ASN A 47 -16.76 50.32 25.43
C ASN A 47 -15.33 50.09 25.95
N GLN A 48 -15.11 50.21 27.25
CA GLN A 48 -13.80 49.93 27.85
C GLN A 48 -13.39 48.46 27.67
N LYS A 49 -14.33 47.53 27.81
CA LYS A 49 -14.10 46.10 27.59
C LYS A 49 -13.81 45.78 26.12
N LEU A 50 -14.50 46.45 25.18
CA LEU A 50 -14.22 46.33 23.75
C LEU A 50 -12.84 46.88 23.40
N LEU A 51 -12.45 48.02 23.97
CA LEU A 51 -11.12 48.61 23.79
C LEU A 51 -10.01 47.66 24.26
N GLN A 52 -10.18 47.04 25.43
CA GLN A 52 -9.23 46.04 25.95
C GLN A 52 -9.12 44.81 25.03
N LYS A 53 -10.25 44.33 24.49
CA LYS A 53 -10.23 43.22 23.51
C LYS A 53 -9.54 43.60 22.21
N LEU A 54 -9.76 44.82 21.73
CA LEU A 54 -9.13 45.33 20.52
C LEU A 54 -7.61 45.45 20.69
N GLU A 55 -7.14 45.97 21.83
CA GLU A 55 -5.72 46.06 22.14
C GLU A 55 -5.08 44.67 22.26
N ALA A 56 -5.77 43.72 22.92
CA ALA A 56 -5.31 42.33 23.01
C ALA A 56 -5.16 41.68 21.62
N GLN A 57 -6.17 41.85 20.74
CA GLN A 57 -6.12 41.34 19.37
C GLN A 57 -5.00 41.97 18.54
N LYS A 58 -4.73 43.26 18.73
CA LYS A 58 -3.64 43.96 18.04
C LYS A 58 -2.26 43.39 18.43
N VAL A 59 -2.08 43.07 19.72
CA VAL A 59 -0.86 42.40 20.21
C VAL A 59 -0.75 41.00 19.64
N GLU A 60 -1.83 40.21 19.65
CA GLU A 60 -1.85 38.87 19.06
C GLU A 60 -1.54 38.89 17.56
N TYR A 61 -2.15 39.80 16.81
CA TYR A 61 -1.88 39.97 15.38
C TYR A 61 -0.42 40.29 15.12
N SER A 62 0.16 41.20 15.91
CA SER A 62 1.59 41.53 15.82
C SER A 62 2.48 40.32 16.14
N ALA A 63 2.09 39.48 17.09
CA ALA A 63 2.80 38.24 17.40
C ALA A 63 2.72 37.21 16.26
N PHE A 64 1.56 37.07 15.61
CA PHE A 64 1.39 36.20 14.45
C PHE A 64 2.18 36.69 13.24
N GLU A 65 2.18 38.00 12.96
CA GLU A 65 2.96 38.59 11.88
C GLU A 65 4.47 38.36 12.09
N ASN A 66 4.95 38.58 13.31
CA ASN A 66 6.33 38.26 13.68
C ASN A 66 6.67 36.78 13.48
N LYS A 67 5.75 35.87 13.85
CA LYS A 67 5.92 34.42 13.64
C LYS A 67 5.94 34.05 12.16
N PHE A 68 5.11 34.70 11.33
CA PHE A 68 5.08 34.51 9.88
C PHE A 68 6.41 34.94 9.25
N ILE A 69 6.91 36.13 9.60
CA ILE A 69 8.21 36.62 9.11
C ILE A 69 9.34 35.67 9.53
N GLN A 70 9.34 35.17 10.77
CA GLN A 70 10.32 34.19 11.23
C GLN A 70 10.28 32.89 10.42
N LEU A 71 9.08 32.35 10.16
CA LEU A 71 8.93 31.14 9.34
C LEU A 71 9.41 31.36 7.91
N LYS A 72 9.07 32.51 7.30
CA LYS A 72 9.54 32.87 5.97
C LYS A 72 11.07 32.99 5.91
N ASN A 73 11.69 33.57 6.93
CA ASN A 73 13.16 33.65 7.03
C ASN A 73 13.79 32.26 7.25
N LYS A 74 13.15 31.36 7.99
CA LYS A 74 13.60 29.96 8.13
C LYS A 74 13.46 29.17 6.84
N GLN A 75 12.51 29.53 5.96
CA GLN A 75 12.31 28.87 4.67
C GLN A 75 13.37 29.25 3.62
N LYS A 76 13.84 30.51 3.61
CA LYS A 76 14.86 30.99 2.66
C LYS A 76 16.09 30.07 2.46
N PRO A 77 16.76 29.54 3.50
CA PRO A 77 17.89 28.63 3.30
C PRO A 77 17.47 27.29 2.68
N TYR A 78 16.28 26.79 2.98
CA TYR A 78 15.73 25.59 2.32
C TYR A 78 15.47 25.84 0.84
N ASP A 79 14.85 26.97 0.49
CA ASP A 79 14.61 27.34 -0.90
C ASP A 79 15.93 27.48 -1.68
N SER A 80 16.94 28.11 -1.06
CA SER A 80 18.29 28.20 -1.64
C SER A 80 18.94 26.82 -1.83
N THR A 81 18.79 25.93 -0.85
CA THR A 81 19.32 24.55 -0.94
C THR A 81 18.62 23.77 -2.04
N LEU A 82 17.30 23.87 -2.14
CA LEU A 82 16.50 23.24 -3.18
C LEU A 82 16.89 23.75 -4.57
N GLN A 83 17.14 25.06 -4.70
CA GLN A 83 17.59 25.64 -5.96
C GLN A 83 18.96 25.08 -6.38
N VAL A 84 19.91 24.96 -5.46
CA VAL A 84 21.23 24.35 -5.73
C VAL A 84 21.08 22.89 -6.11
N ALA A 85 20.28 22.11 -5.37
CA ALA A 85 20.01 20.71 -5.67
C ALA A 85 19.41 20.54 -7.07
N ASN A 86 18.41 21.36 -7.43
CA ASN A 86 17.81 21.34 -8.76
C ASN A 86 18.83 21.67 -9.86
N LYS A 87 19.69 22.66 -9.66
CA LYS A 87 20.77 22.97 -10.62
C LYS A 87 21.74 21.80 -10.80
N SER A 88 22.14 21.16 -9.70
CA SER A 88 23.01 19.98 -9.74
C SER A 88 22.38 18.81 -10.48
N TRP A 89 21.07 18.58 -10.28
CA TRP A 89 20.32 17.55 -11.00
C TRP A 89 20.24 17.84 -12.49
N GLU A 90 19.95 19.07 -12.90
CA GLU A 90 19.92 19.46 -14.31
C GLU A 90 21.29 19.25 -15.00
N VAL A 91 22.39 19.59 -14.30
CA VAL A 91 23.75 19.36 -14.80
C VAL A 91 24.03 17.87 -14.98
N LEU A 92 23.62 17.04 -14.02
CA LEU A 92 23.80 15.60 -14.09
C LEU A 92 23.02 15.00 -15.27
N ILE A 93 21.74 15.37 -15.43
CA ILE A 93 20.88 14.89 -16.52
C ILE A 93 21.49 15.29 -17.86
N THR A 94 21.87 16.55 -18.02
CA THR A 94 22.49 17.04 -19.26
C THR A 94 23.79 16.31 -19.59
N GLY A 95 24.63 16.04 -18.57
CA GLY A 95 25.88 15.30 -18.75
C GLY A 95 25.68 13.81 -19.04
N LEU A 96 24.61 13.21 -18.51
CA LEU A 96 24.21 11.84 -18.80
C LEU A 96 23.71 11.73 -20.26
N GLU A 97 22.91 12.70 -20.71
CA GLU A 97 22.42 12.82 -22.09
C GLU A 97 23.56 12.92 -23.09
N SER A 98 24.51 13.82 -22.88
CA SER A 98 25.67 13.94 -23.78
C SER A 98 26.49 12.65 -23.86
N ARG A 99 26.67 11.95 -22.73
CA ARG A 99 27.40 10.66 -22.70
C ARG A 99 26.63 9.56 -23.41
N ALA A 100 25.31 9.50 -23.24
CA ALA A 100 24.47 8.51 -23.89
C ALA A 100 24.50 8.67 -25.42
N ILE A 101 24.40 9.90 -25.92
CA ILE A 101 24.53 10.23 -27.35
C ILE A 101 25.90 9.81 -27.88
N HIS A 102 26.99 10.20 -27.22
CA HIS A 102 28.34 9.82 -27.66
C HIS A 102 28.58 8.31 -27.68
N THR A 103 28.02 7.58 -26.71
CA THR A 103 28.15 6.12 -26.65
C THR A 103 27.40 5.46 -27.83
N GLN A 104 26.24 5.98 -28.19
CA GLN A 104 25.47 5.54 -29.35
C GLN A 104 26.18 5.86 -30.68
N GLU A 105 26.72 7.06 -30.83
CA GLU A 105 27.47 7.46 -32.04
C GLU A 105 28.74 6.62 -32.25
N ALA A 106 29.47 6.31 -31.17
CA ALA A 106 30.64 5.44 -31.21
C ALA A 106 30.30 3.98 -31.58
N GLY A 107 29.10 3.49 -31.21
CA GLY A 107 28.59 2.19 -31.64
C GLY A 107 28.33 2.14 -33.14
N ARG A 108 27.78 3.21 -33.72
CA ARG A 108 27.47 3.31 -35.16
C ARG A 108 28.71 3.46 -36.04
N GLN A 109 29.73 4.18 -35.60
CA GLN A 109 30.94 4.45 -36.41
C GLN A 109 31.88 3.23 -36.55
N ASN A 110 31.79 2.25 -35.64
CA ASN A 110 32.67 1.08 -35.63
C ASN A 110 32.07 -0.16 -36.33
N GLY A 111 30.92 -0.01 -36.99
CA GLY A 111 30.15 -1.12 -37.57
C GLY A 111 29.74 -0.89 -39.02
N GLU A 112 30.69 -0.92 -39.96
CA GLU A 112 30.38 -1.42 -41.31
C GLU A 112 30.21 -2.95 -41.21
N CYS A 113 29.08 -3.39 -40.66
CA CYS A 113 28.63 -4.76 -40.81
C CYS A 113 27.25 -4.69 -41.46
N ALA A 114 27.19 -5.08 -42.74
CA ALA A 114 25.98 -5.06 -43.54
C ALA A 114 24.83 -5.78 -42.81
N PRO A 115 23.59 -5.26 -42.87
CA PRO A 115 22.45 -5.93 -42.29
C PRO A 115 22.12 -7.14 -43.17
N ASN A 116 22.46 -8.34 -42.70
CA ASN A 116 21.79 -9.53 -43.21
C ASN A 116 20.33 -9.42 -42.77
N THR A 117 19.49 -9.04 -43.73
CA THR A 117 18.04 -9.14 -43.70
C THR A 117 17.62 -10.58 -43.35
N GLU A 118 17.34 -10.82 -42.09
CA GLU A 118 16.17 -11.58 -41.70
C GLU A 118 15.37 -10.72 -40.72
N ASP A 119 14.12 -10.52 -41.09
CA ASP A 119 13.07 -9.76 -40.43
C ASP A 119 12.83 -10.26 -38.99
N GLY A 120 13.72 -9.86 -38.09
CA GLY A 120 13.57 -10.00 -36.65
C GLY A 120 13.29 -8.63 -36.08
N ALA A 121 12.01 -8.26 -36.00
CA ALA A 121 11.55 -7.03 -35.39
C ALA A 121 12.35 -6.72 -34.11
N LEU A 122 13.04 -5.57 -34.09
CA LEU A 122 13.59 -4.97 -32.87
C LEU A 122 12.53 -5.11 -31.77
N PHE A 123 12.88 -5.84 -30.71
CA PHE A 123 11.94 -6.43 -29.77
C PHE A 123 10.89 -5.40 -29.27
N PRO A 124 9.58 -5.58 -29.54
CA PRO A 124 8.51 -4.73 -29.00
C PRO A 124 8.48 -4.68 -27.47
N ALA A 125 9.14 -5.63 -26.81
CA ALA A 125 9.25 -5.74 -25.37
C ALA A 125 10.11 -4.64 -24.72
N GLU A 126 11.07 -4.08 -25.45
CA GLU A 126 11.99 -3.06 -24.94
C GLU A 126 11.32 -1.68 -24.90
N ASP A 127 10.56 -1.34 -25.93
CA ASP A 127 9.72 -0.14 -25.96
C ASP A 127 8.61 -0.21 -24.89
N ALA A 128 8.00 -1.39 -24.70
CA ALA A 128 7.04 -1.63 -23.62
C ALA A 128 7.67 -1.64 -22.21
N PHE A 129 8.97 -1.90 -22.08
CA PHE A 129 9.70 -1.81 -20.81
C PHE A 129 10.04 -0.36 -20.49
N LEU A 130 10.59 0.39 -21.46
CA LEU A 130 10.87 1.81 -21.31
C LEU A 130 9.58 2.59 -21.03
N SER A 131 8.51 2.33 -21.77
CA SER A 131 7.20 2.96 -21.54
C SER A 131 6.67 2.69 -20.12
N ARG A 132 6.75 1.45 -19.62
CA ARG A 132 6.36 1.10 -18.24
C ARG A 132 7.25 1.70 -17.16
N LEU A 133 8.51 1.98 -17.47
CA LEU A 133 9.43 2.64 -16.54
C LEU A 133 9.13 4.15 -16.47
N MET A 134 8.68 4.73 -17.59
CA MET A 134 8.25 6.12 -17.68
C MET A 134 6.84 6.35 -17.11
N GLU A 135 6.01 5.31 -17.03
CA GLU A 135 4.74 5.34 -16.30
C GLU A 135 5.01 5.58 -14.80
N THR A 136 4.74 6.80 -14.34
CA THR A 136 4.66 7.12 -12.92
C THR A 136 3.54 6.29 -12.29
N GLY A 137 3.90 5.15 -11.66
CA GLY A 137 2.95 4.27 -10.99
C GLY A 137 2.11 4.98 -9.93
N ALA A 138 1.05 4.30 -9.45
CA ALA A 138 -0.04 4.69 -8.52
C ALA A 138 0.29 5.54 -7.27
N THR A 139 0.98 6.65 -7.48
CA THR A 139 1.37 7.70 -6.54
C THR A 139 0.96 9.07 -7.08
N GLU A 140 -0.06 9.09 -7.94
CA GLU A 140 -0.93 10.24 -8.13
C GLU A 140 -1.65 10.48 -6.80
N SER A 141 -0.95 11.13 -5.87
CA SER A 141 -1.51 11.55 -4.61
C SER A 141 -2.67 12.50 -4.91
N SER A 142 -3.85 12.13 -4.45
CA SER A 142 -5.08 12.91 -4.54
C SER A 142 -5.00 14.17 -3.66
N SER A 143 -4.14 15.12 -4.02
CA SER A 143 -4.25 16.49 -3.54
C SER A 143 -4.79 17.36 -4.67
N SER A 144 -6.09 17.23 -4.91
CA SER A 144 -6.85 18.24 -5.64
C SER A 144 -6.83 19.53 -4.83
N ASN A 145 -5.86 20.39 -5.13
CA ASN A 145 -5.97 21.81 -4.84
C ASN A 145 -5.64 22.54 -6.15
N ILE A 146 -6.70 23.07 -6.74
CA ILE A 146 -6.70 23.87 -7.97
C ILE A 146 -5.76 25.07 -7.74
N CYS A 147 -4.58 25.01 -8.35
CA CYS A 147 -3.66 26.11 -8.57
C CYS A 147 -3.23 26.02 -10.05
N PRO A 148 -2.91 27.10 -10.78
CA PRO A 148 -2.66 26.99 -12.21
C PRO A 148 -1.31 26.30 -12.44
N VAL A 149 -1.36 25.00 -12.73
CA VAL A 149 -0.22 24.05 -12.85
C VAL A 149 0.39 24.03 -14.26
N GLN A 150 -0.05 24.88 -15.17
CA GLN A 150 0.29 24.74 -16.60
C GLN A 150 1.78 24.93 -16.95
N MET A 151 2.58 25.61 -16.10
CA MET A 151 4.04 25.71 -16.31
C MET A 151 4.87 24.64 -15.60
N LYS A 152 4.30 23.91 -14.63
CA LYS A 152 5.02 22.84 -13.91
C LYS A 152 4.94 21.51 -14.63
N GLU A 153 3.77 21.22 -15.20
CA GLU A 153 3.52 20.00 -16.00
C GLU A 153 4.45 19.91 -17.20
N ASP A 154 4.68 21.04 -17.90
CA ASP A 154 5.54 21.08 -19.10
C ASP A 154 7.00 20.74 -18.78
N ARG A 155 7.48 21.17 -17.60
CA ARG A 155 8.86 20.90 -17.14
C ARG A 155 9.04 19.45 -16.67
N GLU A 156 8.04 18.89 -16.01
CA GLU A 156 8.03 17.49 -15.58
C GLU A 156 7.92 16.56 -16.80
N GLN A 157 7.11 16.92 -17.80
CA GLN A 157 6.99 16.19 -19.06
C GLN A 157 8.30 16.21 -19.87
N THR A 158 8.96 17.38 -19.97
CA THR A 158 10.26 17.52 -20.66
C THR A 158 11.37 16.72 -19.96
N ALA A 159 11.37 16.67 -18.62
CA ALA A 159 12.34 15.90 -17.85
C ALA A 159 12.11 14.38 -17.99
N SER A 160 10.84 13.96 -18.07
CA SER A 160 10.42 12.60 -18.37
C SER A 160 10.91 12.18 -19.76
N GLU A 161 10.64 12.97 -20.79
CA GLU A 161 11.06 12.70 -22.16
C GLU A 161 12.59 12.61 -22.33
N LYS A 162 13.34 13.53 -21.71
CA LYS A 162 14.81 13.47 -21.69
C LYS A 162 15.32 12.17 -21.05
N SER A 163 14.73 11.77 -19.93
CA SER A 163 15.12 10.53 -19.25
C SER A 163 14.84 9.29 -20.12
N GLY A 164 13.72 9.28 -20.85
CA GLY A 164 13.38 8.25 -21.82
C GLY A 164 14.40 8.15 -22.96
N ASN A 165 14.78 9.29 -23.55
CA ASN A 165 15.78 9.34 -24.62
C ASN A 165 17.16 8.86 -24.17
N ILE A 166 17.58 9.23 -22.95
CA ILE A 166 18.85 8.77 -22.38
C ILE A 166 18.86 7.25 -22.24
N LEU A 167 17.80 6.68 -21.66
CA LEU A 167 17.68 5.24 -21.48
C LEU A 167 17.65 4.50 -22.82
N HIS A 168 16.89 5.01 -23.79
CA HIS A 168 16.83 4.44 -25.13
C HIS A 168 18.21 4.39 -25.78
N ASN A 169 18.97 5.50 -25.74
CA ASN A 169 20.31 5.56 -26.32
C ASN A 169 21.29 4.59 -25.64
N ILE A 170 21.20 4.43 -24.32
CA ILE A 170 22.01 3.46 -23.58
C ILE A 170 21.68 2.02 -24.00
N VAL A 171 20.39 1.68 -24.10
CA VAL A 171 19.95 0.33 -24.52
C VAL A 171 20.42 0.01 -25.94
N VAL A 172 20.24 0.95 -26.88
CA VAL A 172 20.73 0.81 -28.25
C VAL A 172 22.25 0.58 -28.27
N ALA A 173 23.02 1.40 -27.55
CA ALA A 173 24.47 1.25 -27.50
C ALA A 173 24.92 -0.08 -26.89
N ILE A 174 24.21 -0.58 -25.87
CA ILE A 174 24.47 -1.91 -25.31
C ILE A 174 24.22 -2.97 -26.37
N ASN A 175 23.08 -2.93 -27.06
CA ASN A 175 22.74 -3.91 -28.10
C ASN A 175 23.77 -3.90 -29.24
N ASP A 176 24.20 -2.72 -29.69
CA ASP A 176 25.26 -2.59 -30.71
C ASP A 176 26.57 -3.25 -30.26
N LEU A 177 26.97 -3.05 -28.99
CA LEU A 177 28.16 -3.70 -28.42
C LEU A 177 28.02 -5.22 -28.33
N TRP A 178 26.83 -5.73 -28.01
CA TRP A 178 26.56 -7.17 -28.02
C TRP A 178 26.68 -7.76 -29.42
N CYS A 179 26.08 -7.12 -30.42
CA CYS A 179 26.21 -7.54 -31.82
C CYS A 179 27.67 -7.54 -32.29
N LEU A 180 28.44 -6.50 -31.96
CA LEU A 180 29.87 -6.44 -32.29
C LEU A 180 30.66 -7.56 -31.62
N LYS A 181 30.42 -7.82 -30.33
CA LYS A 181 31.07 -8.90 -29.58
C LYS A 181 30.77 -10.26 -30.19
N ASP A 182 29.51 -10.52 -30.55
CA ASP A 182 29.10 -11.81 -31.12
C ASP A 182 29.65 -12.00 -32.54
N GLY A 183 29.72 -10.92 -33.34
CA GLY A 183 30.41 -10.90 -34.63
C GLY A 183 31.91 -11.21 -34.50
N LEU A 184 32.61 -10.53 -33.58
CA LEU A 184 34.02 -10.80 -33.28
C LEU A 184 34.24 -12.24 -32.79
N TYR A 185 33.36 -12.75 -31.92
CA TYR A 185 33.42 -14.13 -31.45
C TYR A 185 33.25 -15.13 -32.61
N ALA A 186 32.33 -14.87 -33.53
CA ALA A 186 32.12 -15.72 -34.70
C ALA A 186 33.32 -15.70 -35.66
N VAL A 187 33.95 -14.54 -35.88
CA VAL A 187 35.17 -14.40 -36.69
C VAL A 187 36.34 -15.12 -36.04
N VAL A 188 36.61 -14.86 -34.75
CA VAL A 188 37.69 -15.52 -33.99
C VAL A 188 37.49 -17.04 -33.95
N LYS A 189 36.24 -17.51 -33.84
CA LYS A 189 35.92 -18.94 -33.88
C LYS A 189 36.20 -19.59 -35.25
N LYS A 190 36.02 -18.85 -36.35
CA LYS A 190 36.32 -19.32 -37.71
C LYS A 190 37.82 -19.30 -38.03
N ASP A 191 38.53 -18.29 -37.54
CA ASP A 191 39.97 -18.08 -37.80
C ASP A 191 40.88 -18.87 -36.87
N LEU A 192 40.35 -19.51 -35.83
CA LEU A 192 41.14 -20.35 -34.94
C LEU A 192 41.57 -21.62 -35.70
N PRO A 193 42.89 -21.86 -35.90
CA PRO A 193 43.37 -23.09 -36.50
C PRO A 193 42.84 -24.27 -35.71
N ILE A 194 42.61 -25.40 -36.38
CA ILE A 194 42.34 -26.70 -35.76
C ILE A 194 43.58 -27.08 -34.92
N TYR A 195 43.71 -26.50 -33.73
CA TYR A 195 44.74 -26.82 -32.77
C TYR A 195 44.41 -28.18 -32.17
N GLY A 196 45.42 -29.04 -32.04
CA GLY A 196 45.27 -30.45 -31.67
C GLY A 196 44.34 -30.71 -30.48
N SER A 197 43.70 -31.88 -30.51
CA SER A 197 42.64 -32.41 -29.62
C SER A 197 42.71 -31.96 -28.14
N CYS A 198 43.92 -31.83 -27.57
CA CYS A 198 44.11 -31.37 -26.18
C CYS A 198 43.67 -29.91 -25.91
N ARG A 199 43.96 -28.97 -26.84
CA ARG A 199 43.60 -27.55 -26.67
C ARG A 199 42.12 -27.29 -26.93
N GLN A 200 41.53 -28.05 -27.85
CA GLN A 200 40.10 -27.96 -28.17
C GLN A 200 39.23 -28.49 -27.03
N LYS A 201 39.66 -29.56 -26.34
CA LYS A 201 39.00 -30.05 -25.12
C LYS A 201 38.99 -29.00 -24.01
N ALA A 202 40.14 -28.35 -23.75
CA ALA A 202 40.22 -27.28 -22.75
C ALA A 202 39.29 -26.08 -23.07
N PHE A 203 39.09 -25.78 -24.36
CA PHE A 203 38.15 -24.75 -24.81
C PHE A 203 36.68 -25.16 -24.60
N CYS A 204 36.32 -26.41 -24.90
CA CYS A 204 34.98 -26.95 -24.66
C CYS A 204 34.66 -27.02 -23.16
N ASP A 205 35.62 -27.45 -22.34
CA ASP A 205 35.51 -27.50 -20.88
C ASP A 205 35.28 -26.08 -20.33
N LEU A 206 36.07 -25.09 -20.77
CA LEU A 206 35.88 -23.69 -20.39
C LEU A 206 34.51 -23.13 -20.84
N GLU A 207 34.04 -23.45 -22.04
CA GLU A 207 32.73 -23.01 -22.51
C GLU A 207 31.60 -23.58 -21.65
N SER A 208 31.69 -24.85 -21.26
CA SER A 208 30.73 -25.48 -20.35
C SER A 208 30.78 -24.88 -18.94
N GLU A 209 31.97 -24.55 -18.43
CA GLU A 209 32.15 -23.90 -17.13
C GLU A 209 31.51 -22.50 -17.13
N VAL A 210 31.73 -21.72 -18.19
CA VAL A 210 31.09 -20.40 -18.35
C VAL A 210 29.57 -20.52 -18.41
N LYS A 211 29.02 -21.54 -19.07
CA LYS A 211 27.57 -21.80 -19.07
C LYS A 211 27.06 -22.15 -17.67
N ASN A 212 27.77 -23.02 -16.95
CA ASN A 212 27.43 -23.39 -15.57
C ASN A 212 27.45 -22.18 -14.62
N LEU A 213 28.47 -21.32 -14.73
CA LEU A 213 28.58 -20.09 -13.95
C LEU A 213 27.43 -19.11 -14.26
N ARG A 214 27.04 -18.96 -15.54
CA ARG A 214 25.87 -18.14 -15.91
C ARG A 214 24.58 -18.68 -15.31
N LEU A 215 24.39 -19.99 -15.31
CA LEU A 215 23.22 -20.62 -14.67
C LEU A 215 23.22 -20.40 -13.16
N ALA A 216 24.36 -20.63 -12.49
CA ALA A 216 24.50 -20.39 -11.06
C ALA A 216 24.25 -18.93 -10.68
N LEU A 217 24.73 -17.98 -11.48
CA LEU A 217 24.45 -16.55 -11.30
C LEU A 217 22.96 -16.25 -11.47
N GLY A 218 22.30 -16.85 -12.47
CA GLY A 218 20.85 -16.75 -12.67
C GLY A 218 20.06 -17.25 -11.45
N ASP A 219 20.44 -18.40 -10.90
CA ASP A 219 19.84 -18.95 -9.69
C ASP A 219 20.03 -18.02 -8.48
N ILE A 220 21.23 -17.45 -8.31
CA ILE A 220 21.51 -16.46 -7.26
C ILE A 220 20.62 -15.22 -7.42
N HIS A 221 20.43 -14.71 -8.63
CA HIS A 221 19.55 -13.57 -8.87
C HIS A 221 18.07 -13.88 -8.56
N LEU A 222 17.60 -15.08 -8.90
CA LEU A 222 16.25 -15.54 -8.55
C LEU A 222 16.08 -15.64 -7.03
N ASN A 223 17.07 -16.20 -6.33
CA ASN A 223 17.08 -16.28 -4.87
C ASN A 223 17.08 -14.88 -4.23
N HIS A 224 17.92 -13.96 -4.71
CA HIS A 224 17.93 -12.58 -4.25
C HIS A 224 16.56 -11.90 -4.43
N ARG A 225 15.94 -12.07 -5.61
CA ARG A 225 14.59 -11.53 -5.88
C ARG A 225 13.55 -12.12 -4.94
N SER A 226 13.63 -13.42 -4.63
CA SER A 226 12.74 -14.06 -3.68
C SER A 226 12.91 -13.50 -2.26
N LEU A 227 14.16 -13.39 -1.80
CA LEU A 227 14.49 -12.85 -0.48
C LEU A 227 14.02 -11.40 -0.32
N VAL A 228 14.20 -10.57 -1.35
CA VAL A 228 13.71 -9.18 -1.34
C VAL A 228 12.18 -9.12 -1.19
N ARG A 229 11.44 -10.00 -1.87
CA ARG A 229 9.96 -10.07 -1.72
C ARG A 229 9.55 -10.51 -0.33
N GLU A 230 10.24 -11.48 0.25
CA GLU A 230 9.98 -11.97 1.60
C GLU A 230 10.27 -10.89 2.66
N LEU A 231 11.39 -10.18 2.54
CA LEU A 231 11.72 -9.03 3.41
C LEU A 231 10.68 -7.92 3.30
N GLN A 232 10.18 -7.64 2.10
CA GLN A 232 9.11 -6.66 1.91
C GLN A 232 7.81 -7.11 2.60
N SER A 233 7.41 -8.36 2.42
CA SER A 233 6.26 -8.96 3.11
C SER A 233 6.39 -8.85 4.62
N HIS A 234 7.57 -9.12 5.19
CA HIS A 234 7.82 -8.94 6.62
C HIS A 234 7.62 -7.49 7.08
N ARG A 235 8.15 -6.51 6.33
CA ARG A 235 7.95 -5.09 6.64
C ARG A 235 6.48 -4.69 6.61
N ASP A 236 5.73 -5.19 5.64
CA ASP A 236 4.31 -4.90 5.49
C ASP A 236 3.48 -5.51 6.64
N ILE A 237 3.79 -6.75 7.03
CA ILE A 237 3.19 -7.42 8.20
C ILE A 237 3.52 -6.67 9.49
N ASP A 238 4.77 -6.24 9.69
CA ASP A 238 5.16 -5.47 10.86
C ASP A 238 4.45 -4.11 10.93
N ALA A 239 4.30 -3.42 9.79
CA ALA A 239 3.56 -2.18 9.71
C ALA A 239 2.08 -2.39 10.09
N LYS A 240 1.46 -3.47 9.59
CA LYS A 240 0.09 -3.87 9.93
C LYS A 240 -0.05 -4.17 11.43
N ASN A 241 0.83 -5.00 11.99
CA ASN A 241 0.82 -5.36 13.41
C ASN A 241 1.00 -4.12 14.31
N LYS A 242 1.88 -3.20 13.92
CA LYS A 242 2.07 -1.93 14.64
C LYS A 242 0.82 -1.04 14.61
N ALA A 243 0.10 -1.02 13.50
CA ALA A 243 -1.17 -0.30 13.39
C ALA A 243 -2.26 -0.96 14.26
N GLU A 244 -2.37 -2.28 14.23
CA GLU A 244 -3.32 -3.04 15.05
C GLU A 244 -3.03 -2.87 16.56
N LEU A 245 -1.77 -2.89 16.98
CA LEU A 245 -1.39 -2.61 18.37
C LEU A 245 -1.80 -1.20 18.81
N LYS A 246 -1.63 -0.19 17.96
CA LYS A 246 -2.08 1.18 18.27
C LYS A 246 -3.60 1.24 18.40
N ARG A 247 -4.34 0.57 17.51
CA ARG A 247 -5.81 0.47 17.58
C ARG A 247 -6.27 -0.18 18.87
N LEU A 248 -5.73 -1.37 19.18
CA LEU A 248 -6.06 -2.12 20.40
C LEU A 248 -5.72 -1.34 21.67
N LYS A 249 -4.59 -0.62 21.68
CA LYS A 249 -4.24 0.28 22.78
C LYS A 249 -5.31 1.37 22.98
N GLY A 250 -5.76 2.01 21.90
CA GLY A 250 -6.83 3.00 21.97
C GLY A 250 -8.16 2.41 22.47
N GLU A 251 -8.53 1.22 22.00
CA GLU A 251 -9.72 0.51 22.47
C GLU A 251 -9.65 0.16 23.96
N LEU A 252 -8.47 -0.26 24.45
CA LEU A 252 -8.25 -0.51 25.86
C LEU A 252 -8.37 0.76 26.70
N GLU A 253 -7.79 1.88 26.23
CA GLU A 253 -7.92 3.18 26.91
C GLU A 253 -9.39 3.62 27.02
N ILE A 254 -10.18 3.42 25.96
CA ILE A 254 -11.63 3.69 25.96
C ILE A 254 -12.34 2.78 26.98
N ALA A 255 -12.10 1.47 26.93
CA ALA A 255 -12.74 0.51 27.83
C ALA A 255 -12.41 0.78 29.32
N VAL A 256 -11.16 1.18 29.61
CA VAL A 256 -10.75 1.59 30.96
C VAL A 256 -11.49 2.85 31.41
N ALA A 257 -11.64 3.85 30.53
CA ALA A 257 -12.40 5.06 30.85
C ALA A 257 -13.89 4.76 31.11
N GLU A 258 -14.51 3.90 30.29
CA GLU A 258 -15.90 3.46 30.49
C GLU A 258 -16.08 2.69 31.81
N LEU A 259 -15.16 1.78 32.14
CA LEU A 259 -15.16 1.07 33.42
C LEU A 259 -15.00 2.02 34.60
N GLN A 260 -14.11 3.01 34.50
CA GLN A 260 -13.91 4.01 35.56
C GLN A 260 -15.19 4.83 35.79
N VAL A 261 -15.86 5.27 34.71
CA VAL A 261 -17.16 5.95 34.78
C VAL A 261 -18.22 5.06 35.41
N SER A 262 -18.30 3.79 35.03
CA SER A 262 -19.24 2.82 35.61
C SER A 262 -18.98 2.61 37.12
N ASN A 263 -17.71 2.50 37.51
CA ASN A 263 -17.33 2.35 38.91
C ASN A 263 -17.68 3.61 39.74
N CYS A 264 -17.46 4.82 39.19
CA CYS A 264 -17.91 6.06 39.83
C CYS A 264 -19.44 6.06 40.03
N LYS A 265 -20.22 5.67 39.02
CA LYS A 265 -21.69 5.56 39.13
C LYS A 265 -22.10 4.56 40.21
N LEU A 266 -21.45 3.38 40.25
CA LEU A 266 -21.71 2.37 41.29
C LEU A 266 -21.36 2.87 42.69
N ALA A 267 -20.26 3.60 42.85
CA ALA A 267 -19.89 4.20 44.13
C ALA A 267 -20.94 5.21 44.61
N THR A 268 -21.49 6.04 43.71
CA THR A 268 -22.59 6.96 44.03
C THR A 268 -23.84 6.21 44.48
N LEU A 269 -24.27 5.18 43.73
CA LEU A 269 -25.43 4.37 44.09
C LEU A 269 -25.25 3.63 45.42
N LYS A 270 -24.02 3.16 45.71
CA LYS A 270 -23.70 2.53 46.98
C LYS A 270 -23.78 3.53 48.14
N ALA A 271 -23.26 4.74 47.97
CA ALA A 271 -23.37 5.80 48.96
C ALA A 271 -24.84 6.20 49.23
N GLU A 272 -25.68 6.28 48.19
CA GLU A 272 -27.13 6.53 48.33
C GLU A 272 -27.83 5.38 49.08
N ARG A 273 -27.50 4.13 48.78
CA ARG A 273 -28.02 2.95 49.49
C ARG A 273 -27.61 2.96 50.97
N ASP A 274 -26.36 3.27 51.27
CA ASP A 274 -25.86 3.26 52.64
C ASP A 274 -26.39 4.48 53.42
N ALA A 275 -26.67 5.61 52.77
CA ALA A 275 -27.40 6.74 53.34
C ALA A 275 -28.88 6.42 53.62
N THR A 276 -29.55 5.66 52.74
CA THR A 276 -30.96 5.25 52.92
C THR A 276 -31.15 4.11 53.92
N LYS A 277 -30.12 3.28 54.17
CA LYS A 277 -30.13 2.28 55.27
C LYS A 277 -30.16 2.90 56.66
N GLY A 278 -29.75 4.17 56.83
CA GLY A 278 -29.89 4.91 58.08
C GLY A 278 -31.31 5.45 58.34
N ALA A 279 -32.16 5.49 57.31
CA ALA A 279 -33.57 5.82 57.44
C ALA A 279 -34.39 4.53 57.57
N PHE A 280 -34.78 4.20 58.80
CA PHE A 280 -35.71 3.11 59.06
C PHE A 280 -37.02 3.35 58.31
N PHE A 281 -37.28 2.56 57.26
CA PHE A 281 -38.61 2.47 56.68
C PHE A 281 -39.47 1.54 57.54
N PRO A 282 -40.70 1.95 57.93
CA PRO A 282 -41.63 1.03 58.56
C PRO A 282 -42.05 0.00 57.52
N VAL A 283 -41.81 -1.28 57.84
CA VAL A 283 -42.31 -2.43 57.09
C VAL A 283 -43.84 -2.39 57.16
N LEU A 284 -44.48 -1.97 56.07
CA LEU A 284 -45.91 -2.16 55.85
C LEU A 284 -46.12 -3.50 55.15
N ASN A 285 -46.52 -4.50 55.94
CA ASN A 285 -47.17 -5.70 55.43
C ASN A 285 -48.51 -5.28 54.80
N LEU A 286 -48.59 -5.23 53.48
CA LEU A 286 -49.85 -5.07 52.75
C LEU A 286 -50.20 -6.40 52.06
N GLY A 287 -51.15 -7.10 52.65
CA GLY A 287 -51.71 -8.33 52.12
C GLY A 287 -52.57 -8.13 50.86
N GLY A 288 -52.48 -9.11 49.96
CA GLY A 288 -53.59 -9.69 49.20
C GLY A 288 -54.35 -8.84 48.17
N LYS A 289 -54.04 -9.05 46.87
CA LYS A 289 -55.02 -9.28 45.78
C LYS A 289 -54.32 -9.77 44.50
N PRO A 290 -54.71 -10.91 43.89
CA PRO A 290 -54.11 -11.39 42.66
C PRO A 290 -54.83 -10.77 41.46
N VAL A 291 -54.24 -9.74 40.86
CA VAL A 291 -54.64 -9.23 39.54
C VAL A 291 -53.38 -8.99 38.73
N ALA A 292 -52.81 -10.06 38.16
CA ALA A 292 -51.90 -10.03 37.00
C ALA A 292 -51.40 -11.46 36.67
N GLY A 293 -52.30 -12.44 36.53
CA GLY A 293 -51.90 -13.79 36.13
C GLY A 293 -51.40 -13.90 34.68
N ASP A 294 -51.65 -12.88 33.85
CA ASP A 294 -51.45 -12.94 32.41
C ASP A 294 -50.08 -12.39 31.97
N LYS A 295 -49.68 -11.21 32.47
CA LYS A 295 -48.37 -10.60 32.15
C LYS A 295 -47.17 -11.34 32.75
N PHE A 296 -47.36 -12.09 33.84
CA PHE A 296 -46.29 -12.84 34.49
C PHE A 296 -46.01 -14.18 33.78
N LYS A 297 -47.05 -14.81 33.21
CA LYS A 297 -46.92 -16.00 32.37
C LYS A 297 -46.22 -15.68 31.05
N ASP A 298 -46.54 -14.52 30.45
CA ASP A 298 -45.96 -14.09 29.18
C ASP A 298 -44.45 -13.82 29.30
N LYS A 299 -44.03 -13.07 30.33
CA LYS A 299 -42.61 -12.83 30.60
C LYS A 299 -41.83 -14.10 30.95
N HIS A 300 -42.45 -15.04 31.65
CA HIS A 300 -41.81 -16.32 31.97
C HIS A 300 -41.62 -17.18 30.71
N ARG A 301 -42.59 -17.16 29.78
CA ARG A 301 -42.49 -17.83 28.49
C ARG A 301 -41.42 -17.20 27.61
N ASP A 302 -41.35 -15.88 27.50
CA ASP A 302 -40.31 -15.17 26.74
C ASP A 302 -38.90 -15.48 27.28
N LEU A 303 -38.74 -15.51 28.60
CA LEU A 303 -37.47 -15.89 29.24
C LEU A 303 -37.08 -17.34 28.92
N GLN A 304 -38.05 -18.25 28.94
CA GLN A 304 -37.82 -19.66 28.64
C GLN A 304 -37.52 -19.90 27.15
N GLU A 305 -38.14 -19.14 26.25
CA GLU A 305 -37.83 -19.13 24.82
C GLU A 305 -36.42 -18.57 24.56
N MET A 306 -36.06 -17.45 25.22
CA MET A 306 -34.72 -16.87 25.13
C MET A 306 -33.65 -17.83 25.66
N GLU A 307 -33.92 -18.53 26.77
CA GLU A 307 -33.04 -19.57 27.30
C GLU A 307 -32.88 -20.73 26.31
N SER A 308 -33.97 -21.17 25.68
CA SER A 308 -33.94 -22.22 24.65
C SER A 308 -33.16 -21.80 23.40
N ALA A 309 -33.27 -20.52 23.00
CA ALA A 309 -32.54 -19.96 21.87
C ALA A 309 -31.04 -19.85 22.18
N LEU A 310 -30.69 -19.43 23.39
CA LEU A 310 -29.30 -19.42 23.88
C LEU A 310 -28.69 -20.82 23.88
N LYS A 311 -29.45 -21.82 24.36
CA LYS A 311 -28.99 -23.21 24.38
C LYS A 311 -28.76 -23.76 22.97
N LYS A 312 -29.65 -23.46 22.02
CA LYS A 312 -29.47 -23.82 20.60
C LYS A 312 -28.26 -23.14 19.98
N LEU A 313 -28.04 -21.86 20.24
CA LEU A 313 -26.88 -21.12 19.74
C LEU A 313 -25.56 -21.67 20.31
N LEU A 314 -25.55 -22.05 21.58
CA LEU A 314 -24.37 -22.63 22.23
C LEU A 314 -24.05 -24.04 21.69
N GLU A 315 -25.07 -24.85 21.44
CA GLU A 315 -24.92 -26.14 20.77
C GLU A 315 -24.39 -25.95 19.35
N GLN A 316 -24.96 -25.02 18.58
CA GLN A 316 -24.52 -24.70 17.22
C GLN A 316 -23.08 -24.15 17.17
N ALA A 317 -22.69 -23.34 18.16
CA ALA A 317 -21.30 -22.87 18.29
C ALA A 317 -20.35 -24.03 18.61
N SER A 318 -20.79 -24.97 19.46
CA SER A 318 -20.01 -26.16 19.81
C SER A 318 -19.83 -27.10 18.62
N THR A 319 -20.88 -27.36 17.83
CA THR A 319 -20.79 -28.19 16.62
C THR A 319 -19.86 -27.56 15.57
N ARG A 320 -20.01 -26.27 15.30
CA ARG A 320 -19.10 -25.54 14.39
C ARG A 320 -17.64 -25.57 14.86
N LEU A 321 -17.41 -25.48 16.16
CA LEU A 321 -16.06 -25.59 16.71
C LEU A 321 -15.46 -26.98 16.49
N THR A 322 -16.25 -28.04 16.65
CA THR A 322 -15.79 -29.41 16.38
C THR A 322 -15.54 -29.66 14.90
N GLU A 323 -16.39 -29.15 14.01
CA GLU A 323 -16.19 -29.21 12.56
C GLU A 323 -14.91 -28.47 12.14
N LEU A 324 -14.69 -27.27 12.67
CA LEU A 324 -13.49 -26.48 12.37
C LEU A 324 -12.21 -27.19 12.84
N LYS A 325 -12.26 -27.85 14.01
CA LYS A 325 -11.13 -28.68 14.49
C LYS A 325 -10.87 -29.85 13.55
N GLY A 326 -11.90 -30.56 13.12
CA GLY A 326 -11.77 -31.66 12.15
C GLY A 326 -11.14 -31.20 10.83
N LEU A 327 -11.64 -30.10 10.26
CA LEU A 327 -11.08 -29.50 9.04
C LEU A 327 -9.63 -29.03 9.23
N HIS A 328 -9.26 -28.58 10.43
CA HIS A 328 -7.89 -28.20 10.72
C HIS A 328 -6.95 -29.41 10.76
N GLU A 329 -7.40 -30.52 11.36
CA GLU A 329 -6.69 -31.80 11.37
C GLU A 329 -6.48 -32.33 9.94
N GLU A 330 -7.54 -32.32 9.11
CA GLU A 330 -7.48 -32.71 7.69
C GLU A 330 -6.48 -31.83 6.91
N ARG A 331 -6.49 -30.52 7.15
CA ARG A 331 -5.53 -29.61 6.54
C ARG A 331 -4.09 -29.96 6.93
N ILE A 332 -3.83 -30.32 8.18
CA ILE A 332 -2.50 -30.75 8.63
C ILE A 332 -2.09 -32.02 7.90
N GLU A 333 -2.99 -33.00 7.77
CA GLU A 333 -2.71 -34.25 7.06
C GLU A 333 -2.39 -34.01 5.57
N ILE A 334 -3.16 -33.16 4.89
CA ILE A 334 -2.90 -32.78 3.48
C ILE A 334 -1.53 -32.12 3.34
N LEU A 335 -1.17 -31.22 4.26
CA LEU A 335 0.14 -30.56 4.24
C LEU A 335 1.28 -31.57 4.46
N GLN A 336 1.09 -32.56 5.33
CA GLN A 336 2.04 -33.66 5.53
C GLN A 336 2.22 -34.47 4.24
N GLN A 337 1.12 -34.84 3.57
CA GLN A 337 1.15 -35.57 2.30
C GLN A 337 1.87 -34.76 1.20
N LEU A 338 1.61 -33.45 1.12
CA LEU A 338 2.24 -32.57 0.15
C LEU A 338 3.76 -32.45 0.39
N SER A 339 4.19 -32.36 1.65
CA SER A 339 5.60 -32.38 2.02
C SER A 339 6.29 -33.70 1.58
N ASN A 340 5.63 -34.83 1.80
CA ASN A 340 6.15 -36.14 1.37
C ASN A 340 6.29 -36.21 -0.16
N LEU A 341 5.27 -35.77 -0.92
CA LEU A 341 5.33 -35.70 -2.38
C LEU A 341 6.43 -34.77 -2.89
N GLN A 342 6.65 -33.63 -2.22
CA GLN A 342 7.72 -32.72 -2.59
C GLN A 342 9.10 -33.38 -2.39
N ASN A 343 9.27 -34.15 -1.33
CA ASN A 343 10.52 -34.85 -1.05
C ASN A 343 10.77 -35.99 -2.05
N THR A 344 9.75 -36.75 -2.44
CA THR A 344 9.89 -37.77 -3.49
C THR A 344 10.18 -37.14 -4.85
N LEU A 345 9.58 -36.00 -5.19
CA LEU A 345 9.89 -35.29 -6.43
C LEU A 345 11.35 -34.79 -6.44
N LYS A 346 11.84 -34.25 -5.32
CA LYS A 346 13.24 -33.85 -5.18
C LYS A 346 14.18 -35.03 -5.36
N SER A 347 13.89 -36.18 -4.74
CA SER A 347 14.75 -37.37 -4.89
C SER A 347 14.76 -37.89 -6.33
N ILE A 348 13.61 -37.92 -7.01
CA ILE A 348 13.52 -38.29 -8.43
C ILE A 348 14.33 -37.32 -9.29
N LYS A 349 14.23 -36.01 -9.06
CA LYS A 349 15.02 -35.00 -9.78
C LYS A 349 16.52 -35.22 -9.56
N CYS A 350 16.94 -35.48 -8.33
CA CYS A 350 18.34 -35.78 -8.02
C CYS A 350 18.80 -37.05 -8.77
N ILE A 351 18.01 -38.12 -8.75
CA ILE A 351 18.31 -39.37 -9.46
C ILE A 351 18.39 -39.13 -10.97
N SER A 352 17.44 -38.41 -11.57
CA SER A 352 17.42 -38.17 -13.02
C SER A 352 18.55 -37.25 -13.49
N SER A 353 19.04 -36.37 -12.61
CA SER A 353 20.21 -35.52 -12.86
C SER A 353 21.55 -36.19 -12.57
N ALA A 354 21.56 -37.35 -11.90
CA ALA A 354 22.79 -38.04 -11.55
C ALA A 354 23.50 -38.56 -12.81
N GLN A 355 24.82 -38.36 -12.87
CA GLN A 355 25.64 -38.72 -14.03
C GLN A 355 25.50 -40.19 -14.43
N VAL A 356 25.37 -41.09 -13.45
CA VAL A 356 25.18 -42.53 -13.69
C VAL A 356 23.86 -42.81 -14.40
N TYR A 357 22.77 -42.13 -14.01
CA TYR A 357 21.47 -42.28 -14.66
C TYR A 357 21.49 -41.74 -16.09
N LEU A 358 22.10 -40.57 -16.32
CA LEU A 358 22.25 -40.00 -17.66
C LEU A 358 23.06 -40.92 -18.58
N LEU A 359 24.17 -41.50 -18.07
CA LEU A 359 24.98 -42.44 -18.84
C LEU A 359 24.18 -43.68 -19.28
N VAL A 360 23.41 -44.27 -18.34
CA VAL A 360 22.56 -45.43 -18.64
C VAL A 360 21.46 -45.07 -19.64
N ARG A 361 20.84 -43.89 -19.51
CA ARG A 361 19.85 -43.40 -20.46
C ARG A 361 20.44 -43.23 -21.86
N ASP A 362 21.61 -42.63 -21.97
CA ASP A 362 22.26 -42.40 -23.27
C ASP A 362 22.75 -43.72 -23.90
N GLN A 363 23.10 -44.71 -23.08
CA GLN A 363 23.40 -46.06 -23.55
C GLN A 363 22.14 -46.78 -24.03
N LEU A 364 21.02 -46.65 -23.32
CA LEU A 364 19.73 -47.21 -23.72
C LEU A 364 19.26 -46.62 -25.06
N GLU A 365 19.39 -45.31 -25.26
CA GLU A 365 19.01 -44.67 -26.53
C GLU A 365 19.88 -45.15 -27.69
N ARG A 366 21.19 -45.33 -27.46
CA ARG A 366 22.10 -45.94 -28.45
C ARG A 366 21.66 -47.35 -28.81
N SER A 367 21.44 -48.23 -27.82
CA SER A 367 20.96 -49.59 -28.06
C SER A 367 19.61 -49.62 -28.77
N LYS A 368 18.70 -48.70 -28.46
CA LYS A 368 17.42 -48.57 -29.17
C LYS A 368 17.61 -48.21 -30.64
N SER A 369 18.48 -47.25 -30.94
CA SER A 369 18.80 -46.87 -32.33
C SER A 369 19.46 -48.01 -33.12
N GLU A 370 20.32 -48.80 -32.46
CA GLU A 370 20.93 -50.00 -33.07
C GLU A 370 19.88 -51.06 -33.38
N VAL A 371 18.94 -51.31 -32.46
CA VAL A 371 17.81 -52.23 -32.68
C VAL A 371 16.96 -51.78 -33.87
N SER A 372 16.60 -50.49 -33.94
CA SER A 372 15.86 -49.95 -35.10
C SER A 372 16.64 -50.16 -36.41
N ARG A 373 17.95 -49.91 -36.41
CA ARG A 373 18.80 -50.14 -37.59
C ARG A 373 18.82 -51.61 -38.02
N TYR A 374 18.90 -52.54 -37.06
CA TYR A 374 18.85 -53.98 -37.36
C TYR A 374 17.47 -54.41 -37.85
N GLN A 375 16.41 -53.81 -37.33
CA GLN A 375 15.06 -54.06 -37.79
C GLN A 375 14.87 -53.62 -39.25
N ASP A 376 15.35 -52.43 -39.62
CA ASP A 376 15.32 -51.96 -41.03
C ASP A 376 16.11 -52.89 -41.97
N LEU A 377 17.27 -53.39 -41.51
CA LEU A 377 18.08 -54.36 -42.25
C LEU A 377 17.35 -55.69 -42.45
N TYR A 378 16.66 -56.15 -41.41
CA TYR A 378 15.89 -57.39 -41.43
C TYR A 378 14.67 -57.28 -42.36
N GLU A 379 13.93 -56.17 -42.33
CA GLU A 379 12.82 -55.91 -43.24
C GLU A 379 13.28 -55.90 -44.70
N LYS A 380 14.43 -55.27 -45.00
CA LYS A 380 15.02 -55.30 -46.36
C LYS A 380 15.37 -56.71 -46.81
N LEU A 381 15.88 -57.56 -45.92
CA LEU A 381 16.19 -58.94 -46.26
C LEU A 381 14.93 -59.77 -46.53
N GLN A 382 13.86 -59.56 -45.76
CA GLN A 382 12.58 -60.25 -46.00
C GLN A 382 11.95 -59.90 -47.36
N VAL A 383 12.08 -58.65 -47.82
CA VAL A 383 11.57 -58.19 -49.13
C VAL A 383 12.37 -58.77 -50.32
N VAL A 384 13.62 -59.20 -50.11
CA VAL A 384 14.48 -59.77 -51.17
C VAL A 384 14.32 -61.30 -51.30
N THR A 385 13.77 -61.97 -50.30
CA THR A 385 13.58 -63.44 -50.27
C THR A 385 12.14 -63.91 -50.52
N GLY A 386 11.21 -63.00 -50.81
CA GLY A 386 9.86 -63.32 -51.30
C GLY A 386 9.70 -62.83 -52.73
#